data_AF-A0KLJ0-F1
#
_entry.id   AF-A0KLJ0-F1
#
_cell.length_a   1.000
_cell.length_b   1.000
_cell.length_c   1.000
_cell.angle_alpha   90.00
_cell.angle_beta   90.00
_cell.angle_gamma   90.00
#
_symmetry.space_group_name_H-M   'P 1'
#
loop_
_entity.id
_entity.type
_entity.pdbx_description
1 polymer ?
#
loop_
_entity_poly.entity_id
_entity_poly.type
_entity_poly.pdbx_seq_one_letter_code
_entity_poly.pdbx_strand_id
1 'polypeptide(L)' 'MSDMRLLAQARLLLGHHPFTLADARALEALEEEAVGEEGLCIAELWECALQQADDEARHYLSGRD' A
#
# COMPACT_ATOMS: atom_id res chain seq x y z
N MET A 1 4.85 14.48 17.04
CA MET A 1 3.90 13.85 16.10
C MET A 1 4.67 13.41 14.88
N SER A 2 5.56 12.42 15.03
CA SER A 2 6.45 11.99 13.94
C SER A 2 6.50 10.47 13.79
N ASP A 3 5.63 9.74 14.47
CA ASP A 3 5.73 8.27 14.61
C ASP A 3 4.99 7.50 13.51
N MET A 4 4.49 8.17 12.46
CA MET A 4 3.74 7.54 11.36
C MET A 4 4.41 7.82 10.01
N ARG A 5 5.71 7.55 9.92
CA ARG A 5 6.52 7.87 8.73
C ARG A 5 6.25 6.90 7.58
N LEU A 6 6.09 5.62 7.86
CA LEU A 6 5.75 4.60 6.87
C LEU A 6 4.34 4.81 6.36
N LEU A 7 3.40 5.16 7.24
CA LEU A 7 2.04 5.51 6.86
C LEU A 7 2.00 6.75 5.95
N ALA A 8 2.84 7.76 6.21
CA ALA A 8 2.96 8.91 5.34
C ALA A 8 3.50 8.52 3.95
N GLN A 9 4.47 7.60 3.88
CA GLN A 9 4.98 7.08 2.61
C GLN A 9 3.92 6.26 1.86
N ALA A 10 3.18 5.40 2.57
CA ALA A 10 2.07 4.63 2.00
C ALA A 10 1.01 5.55 1.37
N ARG A 11 0.65 6.64 2.05
CA ARG A 11 -0.30 7.64 1.52
C ARG A 11 0.19 8.35 0.26
N LEU A 12 1.51 8.51 0.09
CA LEU A 12 2.07 9.06 -1.15
C LEU A 12 1.91 8.09 -2.32
N LEU A 13 2.08 6.78 -2.09
CA LEU A 13 1.87 5.74 -3.10
C LEU A 13 0.42 5.75 -3.60
N LEU A 14 -0.55 5.93 -2.71
CA LEU A 14 -1.96 6.06 -3.09
C LEU A 14 -2.27 7.36 -3.87
N GLY A 15 -1.37 8.34 -3.88
CA GLY A 15 -1.49 9.49 -4.76
C GLY A 15 -1.27 9.14 -6.24
N HIS A 16 -0.63 8.02 -6.54
CA HIS A 16 -0.35 7.59 -7.91
C HIS A 16 -1.61 7.04 -8.59
N HIS A 17 -1.90 7.57 -9.78
CA HIS A 17 -3.04 7.20 -10.61
C HIS A 17 -2.55 6.96 -12.05
N PRO A 18 -2.57 5.71 -12.54
CA PRO A 18 -3.01 4.50 -11.84
C PRO A 18 -2.05 4.08 -10.72
N PHE A 19 -2.56 3.32 -9.75
CA PHE A 19 -1.71 2.64 -8.77
C PHE A 19 -1.10 1.41 -9.45
N THR A 20 0.23 1.42 -9.58
CA THR A 20 0.96 0.43 -10.39
C THR A 20 1.45 -0.74 -9.54
N LEU A 21 1.96 -1.78 -10.21
CA LEU A 21 2.61 -2.91 -9.53
C LEU A 21 3.80 -2.46 -8.65
N ALA A 22 4.53 -1.43 -9.07
CA ALA A 22 5.63 -0.89 -8.27
C ALA A 22 5.13 -0.27 -6.97
N ASP A 23 3.99 0.42 -7.02
CA ASP A 23 3.34 1.01 -5.85
C ASP A 23 2.80 -0.08 -4.91
N ALA A 24 2.23 -1.15 -5.46
CA ALA A 24 1.80 -2.32 -4.69
C ALA A 24 2.96 -2.95 -3.91
N ARG A 25 4.09 -3.21 -4.58
CA ARG A 25 5.28 -3.78 -3.92
C ARG A 25 5.89 -2.83 -2.88
N ALA A 26 5.86 -1.53 -3.15
CA ALA A 26 6.33 -0.54 -2.19
C ALA A 26 5.42 -0.48 -0.96
N LEU A 27 4.10 -0.57 -1.15
CA LEU A 27 3.12 -0.60 -0.05
C LEU A 27 3.27 -1.86 0.81
N GLU A 28 3.53 -3.01 0.19
CA GLU A 28 3.83 -4.28 0.87
C GLU A 28 5.08 -4.18 1.75
N ALA A 29 6.17 -3.64 1.22
CA ALA A 29 7.39 -3.47 1.99
C ALA A 29 7.20 -2.53 3.20
N LEU A 30 6.37 -1.48 3.04
CA LEU A 30 6.03 -0.56 4.13
C LEU A 30 5.15 -1.23 5.19
N GLU A 31 4.22 -2.10 4.79
CA GLU A 31 3.39 -2.88 5.72
C GLU A 31 4.23 -3.88 6.52
N GLU A 32 5.17 -4.59 5.87
CA GLU A 32 6.06 -5.53 6.55
C GLU A 32 7.02 -4.84 7.53
N GLU A 33 7.44 -3.61 7.24
CA GLU A 33 8.29 -2.80 8.12
C GLU A 33 7.49 -2.17 9.27
N ALA A 34 6.21 -1.87 9.05
CA ALA A 34 5.35 -1.24 10.05
C ALA A 34 4.91 -2.20 11.15
N VAL A 35 4.89 -1.71 12.39
CA VAL A 35 4.48 -2.49 13.57
C VAL A 35 3.46 -1.75 14.41
N GLY A 36 2.52 -2.50 15.00
CA GLY A 36 1.49 -1.94 15.86
C GLY A 36 0.46 -1.11 15.09
N GLU A 37 0.15 0.09 15.59
CA GLU A 37 -0.89 0.96 15.03
C GLU A 37 -0.57 1.41 13.59
N GLU A 38 0.70 1.66 13.29
CA GLU A 38 1.09 2.09 11.94
C GLU A 38 0.83 1.01 10.88
N GLY A 39 1.08 -0.25 11.21
CA GLY A 39 0.78 -1.39 10.34
C GLY A 39 -0.72 -1.54 10.10
N LEU A 40 -1.55 -1.34 11.14
CA LEU A 40 -3.01 -1.36 10.99
C LEU A 40 -3.49 -0.26 10.03
N CYS A 41 -2.96 0.95 10.15
CA CYS A 41 -3.32 2.03 9.24
C CYS A 41 -2.85 1.77 7.80
N ILE A 42 -1.69 1.15 7.60
CA ILE A 42 -1.22 0.76 6.25
C ILE A 42 -2.10 -0.36 5.68
N ALA A 43 -2.51 -1.32 6.51
CA ALA A 43 -3.43 -2.38 6.11
C ALA A 43 -4.76 -1.84 5.59
N GLU A 44 -5.32 -0.79 6.21
CA GLU A 44 -6.53 -0.11 5.72
C GLU A 44 -6.34 0.56 4.35
N LEU A 45 -5.12 1.02 4.02
CA LEU A 45 -4.85 1.65 2.73
C LEU A 45 -4.90 0.65 1.56
N TRP A 46 -4.74 -0.65 1.81
CA TRP A 46 -4.83 -1.67 0.75
C TRP A 46 -6.20 -1.72 0.09
N GLU A 47 -7.28 -1.50 0.85
CA GLU A 47 -8.63 -1.46 0.28
C GLU A 47 -8.76 -0.32 -0.73
N CYS A 48 -8.20 0.85 -0.43
CA CYS A 48 -8.16 1.97 -1.36
C CYS A 48 -7.24 1.68 -2.55
N ALA A 49 -6.03 1.15 -2.31
CA ALA A 49 -5.08 0.81 -3.36
C ALA A 49 -5.67 -0.17 -4.39
N LEU A 50 -6.40 -1.20 -3.93
CA LEU A 50 -7.07 -2.18 -4.78
C LEU A 50 -8.15 -1.58 -5.71
N GLN A 51 -8.82 -0.51 -5.28
CA GLN A 51 -9.84 0.16 -6.08
C GLN A 51 -9.26 0.97 -7.25
N GLN A 52 -8.04 1.49 -7.09
CA GLN A 52 -7.35 2.33 -8.07
C GLN A 52 -6.19 1.62 -8.79
N ALA A 53 -5.93 0.36 -8.43
CA ALA A 53 -4.92 -0.49 -9.04
C ALA A 53 -5.17 -0.69 -10.53
N ASP A 54 -4.11 -0.63 -11.34
CA ASP A 54 -4.16 -1.05 -12.74
C ASP A 54 -4.34 -2.57 -12.88
N ASP A 55 -4.60 -3.03 -14.11
CA ASP A 55 -4.81 -4.46 -14.36
C ASP A 55 -3.60 -5.31 -13.93
N GLU A 56 -2.37 -4.80 -14.06
CA GLU A 56 -1.15 -5.50 -13.66
C GLU A 56 -1.05 -5.66 -12.14
N ALA A 57 -1.25 -4.58 -11.37
CA ALA A 57 -1.29 -4.61 -9.92
C ALA A 57 -2.44 -5.48 -9.41
N ARG A 58 -3.62 -5.41 -10.04
CA ARG A 58 -4.76 -6.27 -9.67
C ARG A 58 -4.48 -7.74 -9.92
N HIS A 59 -3.84 -8.07 -11.04
CA HIS A 59 -3.42 -9.44 -11.32
C HIS A 59 -2.41 -9.95 -10.28
N TYR A 60 -1.44 -9.14 -9.89
CA TYR A 60 -0.49 -9.48 -8.83
C TYR A 60 -1.17 -9.69 -7.48
N LEU A 61 -2.07 -8.78 -7.07
CA LEU A 61 -2.77 -8.85 -5.79
C LEU A 61 -3.79 -9.99 -5.72
N SER A 62 -4.39 -10.36 -6.85
CA SER A 62 -5.34 -11.49 -6.93
C SER A 62 -4.66 -12.86 -7.05
N GLY A 63 -3.37 -12.90 -7.35
CA GLY A 63 -2.59 -14.13 -7.52
C GLY A 63 -1.79 -14.56 -6.28
N ARG A 64 -1.98 -13.87 -5.16
CA ARG A 64 -1.31 -14.16 -3.88
C ARG A 64 -2.12 -15.22 -3.13
N ASP A 65 -1.86 -16.48 -3.47
CA ASP A 65 -2.29 -17.68 -2.73
C ASP A 65 -1.42 -17.89 -1.46
#